data_AF-A0A395SBV8-F1
#
_entry.id   AF-A0A395SBV8-F1
#
_cell.length_a   1.000
_cell.length_b   1.000
_cell.length_c   1.000
_cell.angle_alpha   90.00
_cell.angle_beta   90.00
_cell.angle_gamma   90.00
#
_symmetry.space_group_name_H-M   'P 1'
#
loop_
_entity.id
_entity.type
_entity.pdbx_description
1 polymer ?
#
loop_
_entity_poly.entity_id
_entity_poly.type
_entity_poly.pdbx_seq_one_letter_code
_entity_poly.pdbx_strand_id
1 'polypeptide(L)'
;MPGRTLPTFTRAEVEEHNSGDSCYVTIGNKVYDITDFVEDHPGGPEYVLEYAGRDIEKILKDSDSHTHSDSAYEILDESLVGFLVSEKSVNGHANGTANGNGNAKLPNGDANGTVHPRTGMSCEEDLSKETDYNMDYKKNKFLDLSRPLFPQLWFGKFSKEFYLDQVHRPRHYKGGQSAPLFGNFLEPLTKTAWFVVPSIWLPCVAYGTFVASQGFDNQLYTIGYWLFGVFFWTIIEYVLHRFLFHLDGYLPDNRLAITGHFLLHGIHHYLPMDKYRLVMPPVLFAFLATPFWWVAHSILCHNWYAAVAAYCGGVFGYVCYDLTHYFLHHQDLPLWYKDLKKYHLAHHFLDYELGFGVTSRFWDTIFGTELMYNTKKTK
;
A
#
# COMPACT_ATOMS: atom_id res chain seq x y z
N MET A 1 -19.11 -10.29 10.06
CA MET A 1 -20.06 -9.68 9.11
C MET A 1 -19.28 -9.31 7.86
N PRO A 2 -19.80 -9.54 6.64
CA PRO A 2 -19.12 -9.20 5.39
C PRO A 2 -18.85 -7.70 5.37
N GLY A 3 -17.61 -7.29 5.04
CA GLY A 3 -17.24 -5.89 4.88
C GLY A 3 -18.09 -5.25 3.79
N ARG A 4 -19.15 -4.54 4.19
CA ARG A 4 -19.98 -3.76 3.28
C ARG A 4 -19.14 -2.56 2.84
N THR A 5 -18.81 -2.51 1.55
CA THR A 5 -18.55 -1.24 0.87
C THR A 5 -19.78 -0.36 1.08
N LEU A 6 -19.63 0.77 1.77
CA LEU A 6 -20.77 1.64 2.03
C LEU A 6 -21.26 2.28 0.72
N PRO A 7 -22.57 2.30 0.44
CA PRO A 7 -23.15 2.86 -0.78
C PRO A 7 -22.91 4.38 -0.92
N THR A 8 -23.10 4.87 -2.15
CA THR A 8 -23.13 6.31 -2.43
C THR A 8 -24.56 6.78 -2.66
N PHE A 9 -24.91 7.94 -2.12
CA PHE A 9 -26.23 8.56 -2.22
C PHE A 9 -26.15 9.89 -2.99
N THR A 10 -27.19 10.22 -3.73
CA THR A 10 -27.42 11.58 -4.22
C THR A 10 -28.03 12.44 -3.11
N ARG A 11 -27.89 13.77 -3.22
CA ARG A 11 -28.53 14.69 -2.26
C ARG A 11 -30.05 14.48 -2.21
N ALA A 12 -30.67 14.24 -3.37
CA ALA A 12 -32.11 13.98 -3.49
C ALA A 12 -32.52 12.68 -2.76
N GLU A 13 -31.76 11.59 -2.92
CA GLU A 13 -32.03 10.33 -2.18
C GLU A 13 -31.97 10.54 -0.67
N VAL A 14 -30.99 11.29 -0.16
CA VAL A 14 -30.93 11.56 1.29
C VAL A 14 -32.07 12.47 1.76
N GLU A 15 -32.55 13.40 0.93
CA GLU A 15 -33.69 14.27 1.26
C GLU A 15 -35.04 13.52 1.32
N GLU A 16 -35.15 12.33 0.71
CA GLU A 16 -36.33 11.46 0.82
C GLU A 16 -36.44 10.79 2.21
N HIS A 17 -35.31 10.66 2.93
CA HIS A 17 -35.23 10.10 4.28
C HIS A 17 -35.44 11.18 5.35
N ASN A 18 -36.66 11.73 5.39
CA ASN A 18 -37.01 12.91 6.19
C ASN A 18 -38.12 12.69 7.25
N SER A 19 -38.29 11.46 7.75
CA SER A 19 -39.38 11.09 8.67
C SER A 19 -38.88 10.24 9.86
N GLY A 20 -39.71 10.04 10.88
CA GLY A 20 -39.34 9.21 12.04
C GLY A 20 -39.04 7.75 11.70
N ASP A 21 -39.72 7.20 10.70
CA ASP A 21 -39.50 5.83 10.23
C ASP A 21 -38.32 5.72 9.24
N SER A 22 -37.75 6.86 8.83
CA SER A 22 -36.61 6.91 7.93
C SER A 22 -35.95 8.29 7.99
N CYS A 23 -34.88 8.42 8.78
CA CYS A 23 -34.25 9.69 9.13
C CYS A 23 -32.76 9.67 8.83
N TYR A 24 -32.36 10.27 7.71
CA TYR A 24 -30.95 10.34 7.32
C TYR A 24 -30.43 11.76 7.48
N VAL A 25 -29.16 11.90 7.85
CA VAL A 25 -28.50 13.21 8.00
C VAL A 25 -27.12 13.18 7.36
N THR A 26 -26.57 14.36 7.07
CA THR A 26 -25.23 14.47 6.47
C THR A 26 -24.29 15.33 7.30
N ILE A 27 -23.00 14.98 7.25
CA ILE A 27 -21.90 15.87 7.65
C ILE A 27 -20.90 15.88 6.50
N GLY A 28 -20.89 16.97 5.75
CA GLY A 28 -20.08 17.07 4.54
C GLY A 28 -20.52 16.01 3.53
N ASN A 29 -19.62 15.05 3.22
CA ASN A 29 -19.91 13.99 2.26
C ASN A 29 -20.38 12.68 2.92
N LYS A 30 -20.44 12.58 4.25
CA LYS A 30 -20.89 11.38 4.95
C LYS A 30 -22.40 11.38 5.10
N VAL A 31 -23.03 10.22 4.93
CA VAL A 31 -24.46 9.98 5.11
C VAL A 31 -24.65 9.02 6.28
N TYR A 32 -25.49 9.43 7.23
CA TYR A 32 -25.77 8.70 8.46
C TYR A 32 -27.23 8.33 8.52
N ASP A 33 -27.53 7.07 8.85
CA ASP A 33 -28.89 6.60 9.13
C ASP A 33 -29.09 6.62 10.64
N ILE A 34 -29.82 7.62 11.12
CA ILE A 34 -30.07 7.82 12.55
C ILE A 34 -31.50 7.42 12.93
N THR A 35 -32.20 6.66 12.06
CA THR A 35 -33.60 6.28 12.26
C THR A 35 -33.82 5.62 13.63
N ASP A 36 -32.96 4.65 13.99
CA ASP A 36 -33.05 3.93 15.26
C ASP A 36 -32.72 4.81 16.48
N PHE A 37 -32.08 5.96 16.28
CA PHE A 37 -31.66 6.88 17.35
C PHE A 37 -32.64 8.04 17.58
N VAL A 38 -33.59 8.29 16.68
CA VAL A 38 -34.52 9.45 16.76
C VAL A 38 -35.25 9.50 18.11
N GLU A 39 -35.82 8.39 18.55
CA GLU A 39 -36.59 8.30 19.80
C GLU A 39 -35.70 8.29 21.06
N ASP A 40 -34.43 7.88 20.91
CA ASP A 40 -33.45 7.79 21.99
C ASP A 40 -32.65 9.09 22.17
N HIS A 41 -32.89 10.10 21.32
CA HIS A 41 -32.18 11.37 21.36
C HIS A 41 -32.48 12.12 22.68
N PRO A 42 -31.47 12.44 23.51
CA PRO A 42 -31.68 13.06 24.82
C PRO A 42 -32.36 14.43 24.79
N GLY A 43 -32.28 15.14 23.65
CA GLY A 43 -32.96 16.42 23.43
C GLY A 43 -34.42 16.29 23.02
N GLY A 44 -34.88 15.09 22.65
CA GLY A 44 -36.20 14.83 22.09
C GLY A 44 -36.17 14.58 20.57
N PRO A 45 -37.08 13.73 20.04
CA PRO A 45 -37.13 13.38 18.60
C PRO A 45 -37.48 14.58 17.71
N GLU A 46 -38.23 15.57 18.22
CA GLU A 46 -38.67 16.74 17.49
C GLU A 46 -37.52 17.58 16.93
N TYR A 47 -36.40 17.66 17.66
CA TYR A 47 -35.21 18.40 17.24
C TYR A 47 -34.38 17.66 16.19
N VAL A 48 -34.44 16.32 16.20
CA VAL A 48 -33.78 15.49 15.19
C VAL A 48 -34.56 15.57 13.87
N LEU A 49 -35.89 15.45 13.96
CA LEU A 49 -36.77 15.45 12.79
C LEU A 49 -36.77 16.78 12.02
N GLU A 50 -36.48 17.91 12.67
CA GLU A 50 -36.29 19.21 11.99
C GLU A 50 -35.13 19.19 10.96
N TYR A 51 -34.15 18.32 11.18
CA TYR A 51 -32.97 18.16 10.35
C TYR A 51 -32.94 16.86 9.54
N ALA A 52 -34.03 16.09 9.55
CA ALA A 52 -34.14 14.88 8.75
C ALA A 52 -34.00 15.22 7.26
N GLY A 53 -33.13 14.48 6.58
CA GLY A 53 -32.74 14.71 5.19
C GLY A 53 -31.81 15.91 4.99
N ARG A 54 -31.16 16.48 6.02
CA ARG A 54 -30.32 17.70 5.92
C ARG A 54 -28.90 17.51 6.44
N ASP A 55 -28.06 18.51 6.17
CA ASP A 55 -26.72 18.60 6.76
C ASP A 55 -26.78 19.19 8.16
N ILE A 56 -26.16 18.48 9.11
CA ILE A 56 -26.20 18.81 10.54
C ILE A 56 -24.88 19.33 11.09
N GLU A 57 -23.85 19.54 10.25
CA GLU A 57 -22.52 19.93 10.72
C GLU A 57 -22.55 21.23 11.53
N LYS A 58 -23.37 22.19 11.08
CA LYS A 58 -23.49 23.49 11.73
C LYS A 58 -24.20 23.39 13.08
N ILE A 59 -25.32 22.67 13.14
CA ILE A 59 -26.12 22.58 14.37
C ILE A 59 -25.43 21.74 15.44
N LEU A 60 -24.69 20.69 15.07
CA LEU A 60 -23.87 19.90 16.00
C LEU A 60 -22.75 20.71 16.66
N LYS A 61 -22.20 21.70 15.94
CA LYS A 61 -21.12 22.59 16.41
C LYS A 61 -21.64 23.86 17.07
N ASP A 62 -22.96 24.06 17.11
CA ASP A 62 -23.58 25.25 17.66
C ASP A 62 -23.64 25.18 19.18
N SER A 63 -22.72 25.90 19.85
CA SER A 63 -22.68 26.00 21.30
C SER A 63 -23.88 26.73 21.90
N ASP A 64 -24.61 27.53 21.11
CA ASP A 64 -25.79 28.26 21.57
C ASP A 64 -27.04 27.37 21.62
N SER A 65 -27.05 26.24 20.88
CA SER A 65 -28.05 25.19 21.01
C SER A 65 -27.76 24.32 22.24
N HIS A 66 -26.67 23.56 22.19
CA HIS A 66 -26.08 22.80 23.30
C HIS A 66 -24.80 22.09 22.82
N THR A 67 -23.95 21.68 23.76
CA THR A 67 -22.73 20.92 23.46
C THR A 67 -22.98 19.41 23.47
N HIS A 68 -22.58 18.75 22.39
CA HIS A 68 -22.55 17.29 22.29
C HIS A 68 -21.26 16.73 22.90
N SER A 69 -21.35 15.62 23.65
CA SER A 69 -20.20 14.91 24.22
C SER A 69 -19.46 14.10 23.15
N ASP A 70 -18.22 13.68 23.43
CA ASP A 70 -17.46 12.80 22.53
C ASP A 70 -18.22 11.50 22.21
N SER A 71 -18.96 10.95 23.19
CA SER A 71 -19.81 9.77 23.00
C SER A 71 -20.97 10.00 22.03
N ALA A 72 -21.50 11.22 21.92
CA ALA A 72 -22.53 11.53 20.94
C ALA A 72 -21.97 11.50 19.50
N TYR A 73 -20.71 11.91 19.31
CA TYR A 73 -20.03 11.78 18.02
C TYR A 73 -19.68 10.33 17.68
N GLU A 74 -19.35 9.50 18.68
CA GLU A 74 -19.12 8.06 18.48
C GLU A 74 -20.40 7.34 18.01
N ILE A 75 -21.55 7.62 18.64
CA ILE A 75 -22.86 7.09 18.23
C ILE A 75 -23.19 7.48 16.79
N LEU A 76 -22.90 8.73 16.42
CA LEU A 76 -23.11 9.21 15.05
C LEU A 76 -22.19 8.47 14.06
N ASP A 77 -20.91 8.27 14.39
CA ASP A 77 -19.99 7.55 13.51
C ASP A 77 -20.36 6.07 13.33
N GLU A 78 -20.96 5.42 14.34
CA GLU A 78 -21.53 4.06 14.21
C GLU A 78 -22.73 4.01 13.24
N SER A 79 -23.41 5.13 13.05
CA SER A 79 -24.58 5.28 12.18
C SER A 79 -24.21 5.57 10.72
N LEU A 80 -22.93 5.49 10.34
CA LEU A 80 -22.45 5.79 8.99
C LEU A 80 -22.91 4.73 7.98
N VAL A 81 -23.71 5.15 7.00
CA VAL A 81 -24.27 4.25 5.97
C VAL A 81 -23.77 4.54 4.56
N GLY A 82 -23.11 5.66 4.30
CA GLY A 82 -22.60 5.94 2.95
C GLY A 82 -22.02 7.33 2.73
N PHE A 83 -21.89 7.69 1.45
CA PHE A 83 -21.28 8.94 1.03
C PHE A 83 -22.08 9.67 -0.07
N LEU A 84 -22.12 11.01 -0.06
CA LEU A 84 -22.76 11.79 -1.11
C LEU A 84 -21.96 11.79 -2.43
N VAL A 85 -22.66 11.68 -3.57
CA VAL A 85 -22.09 11.79 -4.92
C VAL A 85 -21.81 13.26 -5.26
N SER A 86 -20.60 13.57 -5.74
CA SER A 86 -20.24 14.93 -6.18
C SER A 86 -20.87 15.28 -7.55
N GLU A 87 -21.52 16.43 -7.67
CA GLU A 87 -22.32 16.86 -8.85
C GLU A 87 -21.56 17.01 -10.20
N LYS A 88 -20.25 16.75 -10.27
CA LYS A 88 -19.49 16.85 -11.53
C LYS A 88 -19.61 15.63 -12.47
N SER A 89 -20.51 14.68 -12.19
CA SER A 89 -20.51 13.35 -12.83
C SER A 89 -21.77 12.97 -13.62
N VAL A 90 -22.57 13.93 -14.13
CA VAL A 90 -23.89 13.60 -14.74
C VAL A 90 -23.92 13.51 -16.27
N ASN A 91 -22.80 13.62 -17.00
CA ASN A 91 -22.81 13.37 -18.45
C ASN A 91 -21.68 12.43 -18.91
N GLY A 92 -21.96 11.11 -18.91
CA GLY A 92 -21.14 10.07 -19.53
C GLY A 92 -21.37 8.69 -18.91
N HIS A 93 -21.98 7.78 -19.66
CA HIS A 93 -22.30 6.41 -19.24
C HIS A 93 -21.09 5.56 -18.80
N ALA A 94 -21.32 4.80 -17.73
CA ALA A 94 -20.81 3.47 -17.39
C ALA A 94 -19.31 3.18 -17.59
N ASN A 95 -18.49 3.48 -16.58
CA ASN A 95 -17.72 2.49 -15.84
C ASN A 95 -17.02 3.14 -14.64
N GLY A 96 -17.10 2.46 -13.49
CA GLY A 96 -16.77 3.00 -12.18
C GLY A 96 -15.36 3.57 -12.06
N THR A 97 -15.27 4.80 -11.59
CA THR A 97 -14.07 5.43 -11.05
C THR A 97 -14.50 6.58 -10.14
N ALA A 98 -14.37 6.40 -8.82
CA ALA A 98 -14.56 7.46 -7.85
C ALA A 98 -13.30 8.34 -7.84
N ASN A 99 -13.41 9.55 -8.35
CA ASN A 99 -12.37 10.56 -8.33
C ASN A 99 -12.83 11.68 -7.38
N GLY A 100 -12.31 11.67 -6.14
CA GLY A 100 -12.64 12.66 -5.12
C GLY A 100 -11.47 13.62 -4.90
N ASN A 101 -11.67 14.90 -5.21
CA ASN A 101 -10.73 15.96 -4.89
C ASN A 101 -11.51 17.23 -4.51
N GLY A 102 -11.34 17.76 -3.29
CA GLY A 102 -11.99 19.00 -2.89
C GLY A 102 -11.92 19.39 -1.41
N ASN A 103 -10.74 19.86 -0.98
CA ASN A 103 -10.43 20.73 0.16
C ASN A 103 -11.57 21.45 0.92
N ALA A 104 -11.52 21.39 2.25
CA ALA A 104 -11.95 22.46 3.16
C ALA A 104 -10.78 22.85 4.10
N LYS A 105 -10.57 24.17 4.25
CA LYS A 105 -9.52 24.78 5.10
C LYS A 105 -10.05 24.94 6.54
N LEU A 106 -9.21 24.63 7.53
CA LEU A 106 -9.38 24.97 8.94
C LEU A 106 -8.31 25.99 9.42
N PRO A 107 -8.60 26.81 10.44
CA PRO A 107 -7.66 27.78 10.99
C PRO A 107 -6.71 27.16 12.04
N ASN A 108 -5.44 27.56 11.96
CA ASN A 108 -4.29 27.44 12.90
C ASN A 108 -4.47 26.57 14.16
N GLY A 109 -3.63 25.59 14.48
CA GLY A 109 -2.39 25.11 13.88
C GLY A 109 -1.79 24.07 14.83
N ASP A 110 -1.75 22.82 14.39
CA ASP A 110 -0.67 21.84 14.58
C ASP A 110 -1.10 20.51 13.93
N ALA A 111 -0.46 20.20 12.79
CA ALA A 111 -0.47 18.94 12.04
C ALA A 111 -1.81 18.16 11.94
N ASN A 112 -2.80 18.70 11.23
CA ASN A 112 -4.05 18.00 10.92
C ASN A 112 -4.14 17.70 9.41
N GLY A 113 -3.66 16.51 9.02
CA GLY A 113 -3.84 15.97 7.67
C GLY A 113 -4.92 14.90 7.69
N THR A 114 -5.80 14.86 6.69
CA THR A 114 -6.74 13.75 6.49
C THR A 114 -5.96 12.46 6.38
N VAL A 115 -6.09 11.61 7.39
CA VAL A 115 -5.41 10.32 7.46
C VAL A 115 -6.08 9.34 6.51
N HIS A 116 -5.29 8.69 5.67
CA HIS A 116 -5.80 7.70 4.74
C HIS A 116 -6.30 6.46 5.51
N PRO A 117 -7.55 6.00 5.28
CA PRO A 117 -8.19 5.00 6.15
C PRO A 117 -7.49 3.64 6.12
N ARG A 118 -6.83 3.28 5.01
CA ARG A 118 -6.15 1.98 4.86
C ARG A 118 -4.75 1.95 5.44
N THR A 119 -4.01 3.05 5.36
CA THR A 119 -2.58 3.12 5.76
C THR A 119 -2.40 3.87 7.07
N GLY A 120 -3.41 4.59 7.54
CA GLY A 120 -3.30 5.40 8.74
C GLY A 120 -2.32 6.57 8.61
N MET A 121 -1.93 6.96 7.39
CA MET A 121 -0.98 8.05 7.13
C MET A 121 -1.63 9.24 6.44
N SER A 122 -1.15 10.44 6.75
CA SER A 122 -1.62 11.69 6.16
C SER A 122 -0.70 12.23 5.07
N CYS A 123 0.61 11.92 5.14
CA CYS A 123 1.61 12.36 4.17
C CYS A 123 2.85 11.46 4.15
N GLU A 124 3.75 11.71 3.19
CA GLU A 124 5.04 11.00 3.05
C GLU A 124 5.90 11.09 4.32
N GLU A 125 5.89 12.25 4.99
CA GLU A 125 6.70 12.50 6.19
C GLU A 125 6.30 11.59 7.36
N ASP A 126 5.07 11.07 7.38
CA ASP A 126 4.61 10.13 8.41
C ASP A 126 5.35 8.80 8.38
N LEU A 127 5.91 8.39 7.23
CA LEU A 127 6.69 7.16 7.08
C LEU A 127 7.97 7.14 7.94
N SER A 128 8.47 8.32 8.31
CA SER A 128 9.69 8.47 9.13
C SER A 128 9.39 8.82 10.59
N LYS A 129 8.11 8.95 11.00
CA LYS A 129 7.74 9.26 12.38
C LYS A 129 7.86 8.00 13.24
N GLU A 130 8.70 8.06 14.28
CA GLU A 130 8.86 6.97 15.24
C GLU A 130 7.53 6.54 15.85
N THR A 131 7.31 5.23 15.90
CA THR A 131 6.11 4.65 16.51
C THR A 131 6.33 4.42 18.00
N ASP A 132 5.38 4.85 18.85
CA ASP A 132 5.34 4.43 20.26
C ASP A 132 4.87 2.98 20.36
N TYR A 133 5.76 2.10 20.83
CA TYR A 133 5.54 0.65 20.83
C TYR A 133 4.36 0.23 21.72
N ASN A 134 4.25 0.83 22.90
CA ASN A 134 3.24 0.46 23.88
C ASN A 134 1.86 0.95 23.42
N MET A 135 1.79 2.18 22.90
CA MET A 135 0.55 2.73 22.36
C MET A 135 0.09 2.00 21.10
N ASP A 136 1.00 1.70 20.16
CA ASP A 136 0.67 0.95 18.94
C ASP A 136 0.15 -0.45 19.26
N TYR A 137 0.86 -1.21 20.11
CA TYR A 137 0.39 -2.53 20.51
C TYR A 137 -0.93 -2.47 21.29
N LYS A 138 -1.10 -1.46 22.17
CA LYS A 138 -2.35 -1.28 22.92
C LYS A 138 -3.53 -0.99 22.01
N LYS A 139 -3.36 -0.14 21.00
CA LYS A 139 -4.40 0.30 20.05
C LYS A 139 -4.72 -0.78 19.02
N ASN A 140 -3.71 -1.32 18.37
CA ASN A 140 -3.87 -2.14 17.16
C ASN A 140 -3.84 -3.65 17.43
N LYS A 141 -3.34 -4.10 18.59
CA LYS A 141 -3.26 -5.52 18.99
C LYS A 141 -2.57 -6.43 17.96
N PHE A 142 -1.64 -5.88 17.17
CA PHE A 142 -0.92 -6.60 16.13
C PHE A 142 0.43 -7.13 16.63
N LEU A 143 1.53 -6.44 16.34
CA LEU A 143 2.88 -6.85 16.74
C LEU A 143 3.47 -5.86 17.76
N ASP A 144 3.95 -6.39 18.89
CA ASP A 144 4.70 -5.62 19.89
C ASP A 144 6.13 -5.41 19.39
N LEU A 145 6.43 -4.18 18.94
CA LEU A 145 7.76 -3.79 18.45
C LEU A 145 8.86 -3.93 19.51
N SER A 146 8.54 -4.00 20.82
CA SER A 146 9.54 -4.20 21.87
C SER A 146 10.11 -5.63 21.93
N ARG A 147 9.55 -6.56 21.14
CA ARG A 147 9.91 -7.98 21.13
C ARG A 147 10.16 -8.50 19.70
N PRO A 148 10.84 -9.66 19.54
CA PRO A 148 11.04 -10.26 18.24
C PRO A 148 9.73 -10.50 17.47
N LEU A 149 9.66 -10.06 16.21
CA LEU A 149 8.41 -10.07 15.42
C LEU A 149 8.05 -11.47 14.90
N PHE A 150 9.02 -12.31 14.53
CA PHE A 150 8.76 -13.60 13.90
C PHE A 150 8.00 -14.57 14.83
N PRO A 151 8.39 -14.75 16.12
CA PRO A 151 7.62 -15.60 17.02
C PRO A 151 6.18 -15.11 17.22
N GLN A 152 5.97 -13.79 17.24
CA GLN A 152 4.64 -13.19 17.39
C GLN A 152 3.75 -13.51 16.18
N LEU A 153 4.30 -13.47 14.97
CA LEU A 153 3.59 -13.89 13.74
C LEU A 153 3.34 -15.40 13.70
N TRP A 154 4.37 -16.20 14.00
CA TRP A 154 4.32 -17.65 13.84
C TRP A 154 3.40 -18.35 14.85
N PHE A 155 3.42 -17.87 16.09
CA PHE A 155 2.58 -18.37 17.18
C PHE A 155 1.33 -17.52 17.42
N GLY A 156 1.23 -16.37 16.75
CA GLY A 156 0.05 -15.53 16.74
C GLY A 156 -1.13 -16.24 16.06
N LYS A 157 -2.34 -15.88 16.49
CA LYS A 157 -3.60 -16.38 15.92
C LYS A 157 -4.31 -15.28 15.14
N PHE A 158 -3.59 -14.65 14.22
CA PHE A 158 -4.15 -13.62 13.35
C PHE A 158 -4.96 -14.27 12.23
N SER A 159 -6.19 -13.82 12.03
CA SER A 159 -6.91 -14.07 10.78
C SER A 159 -6.24 -13.29 9.65
N LYS A 160 -6.31 -13.82 8.42
CA LYS A 160 -5.87 -13.14 7.20
C LYS A 160 -6.32 -11.68 7.13
N GLU A 161 -7.60 -11.41 7.33
CA GLU A 161 -8.19 -10.07 7.15
C GLU A 161 -7.54 -9.06 8.11
N PHE A 162 -7.45 -9.43 9.39
CA PHE A 162 -6.76 -8.64 10.40
C PHE A 162 -5.27 -8.44 10.08
N TYR A 163 -4.57 -9.50 9.64
CA TYR A 163 -3.17 -9.40 9.27
C TYR A 163 -2.96 -8.43 8.10
N LEU A 164 -3.75 -8.54 7.02
CA LEU A 164 -3.62 -7.70 5.83
C LEU A 164 -3.94 -6.22 6.11
N ASP A 165 -4.95 -5.96 6.95
CA ASP A 165 -5.27 -4.60 7.41
C ASP A 165 -4.11 -3.99 8.20
N GLN A 166 -3.42 -4.78 9.02
CA GLN A 166 -2.38 -4.27 9.92
C GLN A 166 -1.00 -4.22 9.30
N VAL A 167 -0.63 -5.17 8.44
CA VAL A 167 0.72 -5.25 7.86
C VAL A 167 1.00 -4.11 6.87
N HIS A 168 -0.02 -3.66 6.14
CA HIS A 168 0.06 -2.49 5.24
C HIS A 168 -0.11 -1.15 5.96
N ARG A 169 -0.38 -1.22 7.27
CA ARG A 169 -0.18 -0.23 8.33
C ARG A 169 1.29 0.18 8.54
N PRO A 170 1.93 1.19 7.91
CA PRO A 170 3.36 1.35 8.12
C PRO A 170 3.69 1.89 9.52
N ARG A 171 4.73 1.33 10.13
CA ARG A 171 5.33 1.74 11.42
C ARG A 171 6.78 2.13 11.22
N HIS A 172 7.35 2.82 12.20
CA HIS A 172 8.77 3.16 12.20
C HIS A 172 9.42 2.77 13.53
N TYR A 173 10.48 1.97 13.45
CA TYR A 173 11.23 1.53 14.61
C TYR A 173 12.18 2.62 15.10
N LYS A 174 12.29 2.76 16.43
CA LYS A 174 13.02 3.86 17.09
C LYS A 174 14.48 3.94 16.64
N GLY A 175 14.96 5.18 16.46
CA GLY A 175 16.34 5.50 16.12
C GLY A 175 16.75 5.04 14.72
N GLY A 176 15.80 4.73 13.84
CA GLY A 176 16.07 4.21 12.50
C GLY A 176 16.79 2.86 12.51
N GLN A 177 16.75 2.13 13.62
CA GLN A 177 17.30 0.78 13.73
C GLN A 177 16.33 -0.24 13.12
N SER A 178 16.81 -1.44 12.83
CA SER A 178 15.94 -2.54 12.42
C SER A 178 15.29 -3.20 13.63
N ALA A 179 13.97 -3.35 13.62
CA ALA A 179 13.23 -4.09 14.65
C ALA A 179 13.78 -5.52 14.78
N PRO A 180 13.83 -6.17 15.95
CA PRO A 180 14.28 -7.57 16.02
C PRO A 180 13.27 -8.49 15.32
N LEU A 181 13.71 -9.31 14.36
CA LEU A 181 12.83 -10.32 13.74
C LEU A 181 12.88 -11.62 14.53
N PHE A 182 14.06 -12.16 14.79
CA PHE A 182 14.27 -13.37 15.61
C PHE A 182 14.82 -13.03 17.01
N GLY A 183 15.60 -11.96 17.13
CA GLY A 183 16.21 -11.56 18.42
C GLY A 183 17.30 -12.52 18.93
N ASN A 184 17.85 -13.36 18.06
CA ASN A 184 18.88 -14.35 18.40
C ASN A 184 19.94 -14.43 17.28
N PHE A 185 20.72 -15.52 17.22
CA PHE A 185 21.79 -15.71 16.23
C PHE A 185 21.32 -15.74 14.76
N LEU A 186 20.02 -15.87 14.50
CA LEU A 186 19.43 -15.80 13.15
C LEU A 186 19.22 -14.36 12.67
N GLU A 187 19.26 -13.37 13.56
CA GLU A 187 18.99 -11.96 13.23
C GLU A 187 19.87 -11.40 12.08
N PRO A 188 21.17 -11.73 11.98
CA PRO A 188 22.01 -11.28 10.87
C PRO A 188 21.50 -11.72 9.49
N LEU A 189 20.84 -12.88 9.39
CA LEU A 189 20.27 -13.38 8.13
C LEU A 189 19.09 -12.54 7.62
N THR A 190 18.52 -11.71 8.49
CA THR A 190 17.35 -10.86 8.20
C THR A 190 17.72 -9.45 7.78
N LYS A 191 19.02 -9.12 7.79
CA LYS A 191 19.52 -7.78 7.55
C LYS A 191 20.37 -7.77 6.29
N THR A 192 19.81 -7.28 5.19
CA THR A 192 20.48 -7.19 3.90
C THR A 192 20.73 -5.73 3.57
N ALA A 193 22.00 -5.32 3.56
CA ALA A 193 22.36 -3.97 3.14
C ALA A 193 22.22 -3.81 1.62
N TRP A 194 21.89 -2.60 1.14
CA TRP A 194 21.66 -2.33 -0.28
C TRP A 194 22.80 -2.77 -1.20
N PHE A 195 24.06 -2.64 -0.77
CA PHE A 195 25.22 -2.98 -1.58
C PHE A 195 25.45 -4.49 -1.73
N VAL A 196 24.81 -5.32 -0.89
CA VAL A 196 24.92 -6.79 -0.96
C VAL A 196 24.40 -7.30 -2.31
N VAL A 197 23.30 -6.72 -2.81
CA VAL A 197 22.69 -7.08 -4.09
C VAL A 197 23.67 -6.94 -5.25
N PRO A 198 24.22 -5.74 -5.57
CA PRO A 198 25.17 -5.61 -6.66
C PRO A 198 26.48 -6.37 -6.41
N SER A 199 26.97 -6.45 -5.17
CA SER A 199 28.21 -7.17 -4.86
C SER A 199 28.14 -8.67 -5.14
N ILE A 200 26.99 -9.30 -4.95
CA ILE A 200 26.80 -10.73 -5.23
C ILE A 200 26.43 -10.94 -6.70
N TRP A 201 25.45 -10.20 -7.20
CA TRP A 201 24.82 -10.54 -8.48
C TRP A 201 25.53 -9.98 -9.69
N LEU A 202 26.19 -8.81 -9.61
CA LEU A 202 26.91 -8.26 -10.78
C LEU A 202 28.08 -9.15 -11.22
N PRO A 203 28.91 -9.75 -10.32
CA PRO A 203 29.91 -10.73 -10.74
C PRO A 203 29.30 -11.96 -11.42
N CYS A 204 28.18 -12.48 -10.91
CA CYS A 204 27.47 -13.61 -11.53
C CYS A 204 26.93 -13.25 -12.93
N VAL A 205 26.33 -12.06 -13.08
CA VAL A 205 25.86 -11.53 -14.36
C VAL A 205 27.04 -11.35 -15.33
N ALA A 206 28.16 -10.77 -14.88
CA ALA A 206 29.33 -10.55 -15.71
C ALA A 206 29.92 -11.88 -16.21
N TYR A 207 30.09 -12.85 -15.33
CA TYR A 207 30.59 -14.18 -15.69
C TYR A 207 29.61 -14.90 -16.63
N GLY A 208 28.31 -14.93 -16.32
CA GLY A 208 27.32 -15.57 -17.18
C GLY A 208 27.20 -14.91 -18.55
N THR A 209 27.29 -13.58 -18.62
CA THR A 209 27.32 -12.83 -19.90
C THR A 209 28.58 -13.15 -20.70
N PHE A 210 29.74 -13.26 -20.04
CA PHE A 210 30.97 -13.71 -20.69
C PHE A 210 30.81 -15.13 -21.26
N VAL A 211 30.27 -16.07 -20.49
CA VAL A 211 30.03 -17.43 -20.98
C VAL A 211 29.04 -17.44 -22.14
N ALA A 212 27.95 -16.68 -22.05
CA ALA A 212 26.98 -16.52 -23.13
C ALA A 212 27.62 -15.99 -24.43
N SER A 213 28.54 -15.04 -24.34
CA SER A 213 29.25 -14.46 -25.48
C SER A 213 30.06 -15.46 -26.29
N GLN A 214 30.52 -16.55 -25.66
CA GLN A 214 31.30 -17.60 -26.33
C GLN A 214 30.46 -18.46 -27.28
N GLY A 215 29.14 -18.39 -27.18
CA GLY A 215 28.21 -19.15 -28.03
C GLY A 215 27.81 -18.48 -29.33
N PHE A 216 28.30 -17.26 -29.59
CA PHE A 216 27.92 -16.48 -30.76
C PHE A 216 29.14 -15.88 -31.46
N ASP A 217 29.24 -16.08 -32.77
CA ASP A 217 30.27 -15.42 -33.58
C ASP A 217 30.03 -13.90 -33.64
N ASN A 218 28.76 -13.50 -33.74
CA ASN A 218 28.34 -12.10 -33.73
C ASN A 218 27.77 -11.70 -32.36
N GLN A 219 28.48 -10.83 -31.66
CA GLN A 219 28.11 -10.39 -30.31
C GLN A 219 26.81 -9.57 -30.25
N LEU A 220 26.27 -9.11 -31.39
CA LEU A 220 24.94 -8.51 -31.44
C LEU A 220 23.84 -9.48 -30.99
N TYR A 221 24.01 -10.79 -31.18
CA TYR A 221 23.07 -11.78 -30.66
C TYR A 221 23.09 -11.83 -29.13
N THR A 222 24.28 -11.89 -28.53
CA THR A 222 24.45 -11.82 -27.06
C THR A 222 23.77 -10.57 -26.51
N ILE A 223 24.04 -9.40 -27.10
CA ILE A 223 23.46 -8.11 -26.69
C ILE A 223 21.93 -8.14 -26.84
N GLY A 224 21.42 -8.66 -27.96
CA GLY A 224 19.99 -8.75 -28.23
C GLY A 224 19.24 -9.58 -27.18
N TYR A 225 19.72 -10.79 -26.88
CA TYR A 225 19.12 -11.64 -25.85
C TYR A 225 19.26 -11.03 -24.45
N TRP A 226 20.39 -10.40 -24.16
CA TRP A 226 20.61 -9.73 -22.89
C TRP A 226 19.63 -8.55 -22.69
N LEU A 227 19.45 -7.69 -23.70
CA LEU A 227 18.47 -6.60 -23.66
C LEU A 227 17.03 -7.12 -23.59
N PHE A 228 16.72 -8.23 -24.27
CA PHE A 228 15.45 -8.92 -24.12
C PHE A 228 15.22 -9.35 -22.67
N GLY A 229 16.25 -9.87 -22.00
CA GLY A 229 16.21 -10.21 -20.57
C GLY A 229 15.89 -9.00 -19.68
N VAL A 230 16.56 -7.87 -19.90
CA VAL A 230 16.31 -6.62 -19.15
C VAL A 230 14.88 -6.12 -19.37
N PHE A 231 14.39 -6.14 -20.60
CA PHE A 231 13.00 -5.78 -20.88
C PHE A 231 12.02 -6.73 -20.18
N PHE A 232 12.25 -8.04 -20.29
CA PHE A 232 11.38 -9.05 -19.69
C PHE A 232 11.37 -8.98 -18.15
N TRP A 233 12.48 -8.56 -17.53
CA TRP A 233 12.51 -8.25 -16.10
C TRP A 233 11.43 -7.23 -15.71
N THR A 234 11.17 -6.20 -16.50
CA THR A 234 10.15 -5.19 -16.14
C THR A 234 8.74 -5.79 -16.04
N ILE A 235 8.46 -6.84 -16.83
CA ILE A 235 7.21 -7.61 -16.74
C ILE A 235 7.22 -8.48 -15.47
N ILE A 236 8.34 -9.17 -15.21
CA ILE A 236 8.51 -10.00 -14.01
C ILE A 236 8.34 -9.16 -12.75
N GLU A 237 8.96 -7.97 -12.69
CA GLU A 237 8.81 -7.00 -11.61
C GLU A 237 7.33 -6.72 -11.33
N TYR A 238 6.60 -6.28 -12.35
CA TYR A 238 5.18 -5.94 -12.22
C TYR A 238 4.35 -7.16 -11.75
N VAL A 239 4.57 -8.32 -12.36
CA VAL A 239 3.81 -9.55 -12.05
C VAL A 239 4.11 -10.04 -10.64
N LEU A 240 5.39 -10.09 -10.22
CA LEU A 240 5.75 -10.52 -8.88
C LEU A 240 5.25 -9.53 -7.84
N HIS A 241 5.39 -8.23 -8.08
CA HIS A 241 4.93 -7.22 -7.13
C HIS A 241 3.41 -7.29 -6.93
N ARG A 242 2.64 -7.40 -8.03
CA ARG A 242 1.18 -7.44 -7.97
C ARG A 242 0.59 -8.77 -7.49
N PHE A 243 1.14 -9.91 -7.93
CA PHE A 243 0.49 -11.20 -7.74
C PHE A 243 1.18 -12.13 -6.75
N LEU A 244 2.42 -11.83 -6.34
CA LEU A 244 3.14 -12.60 -5.33
C LEU A 244 3.38 -11.78 -4.05
N PHE A 245 3.87 -10.56 -4.19
CA PHE A 245 4.16 -9.68 -3.05
C PHE A 245 2.88 -9.10 -2.45
N HIS A 246 1.92 -8.69 -3.29
CA HIS A 246 0.54 -8.33 -2.92
C HIS A 246 -0.44 -9.48 -3.17
N LEU A 247 -0.12 -10.68 -2.68
CA LEU A 247 -1.04 -11.83 -2.79
C LEU A 247 -2.38 -11.55 -2.09
N ASP A 248 -2.34 -10.77 -1.00
CA ASP A 248 -3.46 -10.12 -0.31
C ASP A 248 -4.76 -10.93 -0.30
N GLY A 249 -5.75 -10.56 -1.11
CA GLY A 249 -7.05 -11.21 -1.14
C GLY A 249 -6.99 -12.72 -1.34
N TYR A 250 -5.99 -13.20 -2.10
CA TYR A 250 -5.75 -14.62 -2.41
C TYR A 250 -4.90 -15.35 -1.36
N LEU A 251 -4.38 -14.65 -0.35
CA LEU A 251 -3.67 -15.28 0.76
C LEU A 251 -4.62 -16.28 1.46
N PRO A 252 -4.21 -17.53 1.74
CA PRO A 252 -5.02 -18.42 2.56
C PRO A 252 -4.91 -18.04 4.04
N ASP A 253 -5.98 -18.26 4.80
CA ASP A 253 -6.02 -17.98 6.24
C ASP A 253 -5.24 -19.04 7.04
N ASN A 254 -3.92 -18.98 6.92
CA ASN A 254 -2.99 -19.92 7.53
C ASN A 254 -1.68 -19.23 7.91
N ARG A 255 -1.16 -19.57 9.09
CA ARG A 255 0.11 -19.06 9.65
C ARG A 255 1.29 -19.13 8.68
N LEU A 256 1.39 -20.20 7.88
CA LEU A 256 2.51 -20.40 6.95
C LEU A 256 2.47 -19.37 5.83
N ALA A 257 1.27 -19.11 5.30
CA ALA A 257 1.08 -18.13 4.25
C ALA A 257 1.26 -16.71 4.77
N ILE A 258 0.67 -16.39 5.92
CA ILE A 258 0.86 -15.09 6.59
C ILE A 258 2.34 -14.81 6.86
N THR A 259 3.06 -15.80 7.40
CA THR A 259 4.51 -15.65 7.65
C THR A 259 5.29 -15.52 6.34
N GLY A 260 4.95 -16.32 5.32
CA GLY A 260 5.56 -16.23 4.00
C GLY A 260 5.37 -14.86 3.36
N HIS A 261 4.15 -14.34 3.36
CA HIS A 261 3.82 -12.99 2.89
C HIS A 261 4.61 -11.91 3.64
N PHE A 262 4.69 -12.01 4.97
CA PHE A 262 5.45 -11.07 5.78
C PHE A 262 6.93 -11.05 5.40
N LEU A 263 7.55 -12.22 5.19
CA LEU A 263 8.97 -12.32 4.83
C LEU A 263 9.26 -11.94 3.37
N LEU A 264 8.28 -12.08 2.47
CA LEU A 264 8.42 -11.71 1.05
C LEU A 264 8.32 -10.21 0.83
N HIS A 265 7.30 -9.56 1.40
CA HIS A 265 7.07 -8.13 1.16
C HIS A 265 6.36 -7.40 2.31
N GLY A 266 5.55 -8.09 3.10
CA GLY A 266 4.79 -7.46 4.18
C GLY A 266 5.66 -6.73 5.21
N ILE A 267 6.87 -7.22 5.52
CA ILE A 267 7.81 -6.54 6.43
C ILE A 267 8.27 -5.19 5.88
N HIS A 268 8.37 -5.06 4.55
CA HIS A 268 8.73 -3.81 3.90
C HIS A 268 7.59 -2.79 4.04
N HIS A 269 6.35 -3.17 3.74
CA HIS A 269 5.19 -2.27 3.98
C HIS A 269 5.00 -1.93 5.47
N TYR A 270 5.28 -2.88 6.36
CA TYR A 270 5.14 -2.66 7.79
C TYR A 270 6.25 -1.75 8.35
N LEU A 271 7.48 -1.81 7.82
CA LEU A 271 8.63 -1.01 8.24
C LEU A 271 9.38 -0.43 7.02
N PRO A 272 8.77 0.50 6.26
CA PRO A 272 9.26 0.92 4.94
C PRO A 272 10.61 1.64 5.00
N MET A 273 10.90 2.30 6.13
CA MET A 273 12.14 3.03 6.34
C MET A 273 13.26 2.20 6.99
N ASP A 274 13.08 0.88 7.18
CA ASP A 274 14.15 -0.02 7.66
C ASP A 274 15.14 -0.36 6.53
N LYS A 275 16.31 0.28 6.58
CA LYS A 275 17.39 0.19 5.56
C LYS A 275 17.94 -1.22 5.33
N TYR A 276 17.68 -2.17 6.21
CA TYR A 276 18.18 -3.55 6.08
C TYR A 276 17.10 -4.56 5.69
N ARG A 277 15.84 -4.12 5.53
CA ARG A 277 14.67 -4.96 5.26
C ARG A 277 13.84 -4.50 4.07
N LEU A 278 14.53 -3.93 3.10
CA LEU A 278 13.96 -3.49 1.84
C LEU A 278 14.41 -4.38 0.69
N VAL A 279 15.73 -4.47 0.48
CA VAL A 279 16.28 -5.28 -0.60
C VAL A 279 16.13 -6.77 -0.33
N MET A 280 15.96 -7.55 -1.39
CA MET A 280 15.74 -8.99 -1.26
C MET A 280 16.99 -9.70 -0.71
N PRO A 281 16.89 -10.47 0.39
CA PRO A 281 17.99 -11.30 0.85
C PRO A 281 18.45 -12.28 -0.24
N PRO A 282 19.76 -12.47 -0.47
CA PRO A 282 20.27 -13.27 -1.59
C PRO A 282 19.74 -14.69 -1.65
N VAL A 283 19.51 -15.33 -0.49
CA VAL A 283 18.94 -16.68 -0.40
C VAL A 283 17.50 -16.71 -0.94
N LEU A 284 16.69 -15.72 -0.56
CA LEU A 284 15.31 -15.60 -1.02
C LEU A 284 15.26 -15.27 -2.51
N PHE A 285 16.10 -14.35 -2.98
CA PHE A 285 16.20 -14.05 -4.41
C PHE A 285 16.62 -15.29 -5.21
N ALA A 286 17.63 -16.04 -4.79
CA ALA A 286 18.07 -17.25 -5.48
C ALA A 286 16.93 -18.28 -5.62
N PHE A 287 16.12 -18.44 -4.57
CA PHE A 287 14.94 -19.29 -4.61
C PHE A 287 13.90 -18.78 -5.64
N LEU A 288 13.58 -17.49 -5.63
CA LEU A 288 12.62 -16.89 -6.56
C LEU A 288 13.12 -16.86 -8.00
N ALA A 289 14.43 -16.70 -8.23
CA ALA A 289 15.05 -16.64 -9.55
C ALA A 289 15.19 -18.02 -10.22
N THR A 290 15.29 -19.09 -9.43
CA THR A 290 15.52 -20.46 -9.93
C THR A 290 14.46 -20.94 -10.94
N PRO A 291 13.14 -20.77 -10.70
CA PRO A 291 12.12 -21.07 -11.70
C PRO A 291 12.33 -20.32 -13.03
N PHE A 292 12.75 -19.05 -12.99
CA PHE A 292 12.97 -18.26 -14.20
C PHE A 292 14.19 -18.73 -15.01
N TRP A 293 15.19 -19.34 -14.36
CA TRP A 293 16.27 -20.03 -15.08
C TRP A 293 15.72 -21.16 -15.95
N TRP A 294 14.85 -22.00 -15.39
CA TRP A 294 14.24 -23.10 -16.14
C TRP A 294 13.30 -22.62 -17.25
N VAL A 295 12.51 -21.57 -16.98
CA VAL A 295 11.65 -20.94 -18.00
C VAL A 295 12.49 -20.41 -19.16
N ALA A 296 13.57 -19.67 -18.89
CA ALA A 296 14.46 -19.16 -19.93
C ALA A 296 15.03 -20.29 -20.80
N HIS A 297 15.50 -21.38 -20.18
CA HIS A 297 16.07 -22.53 -20.90
C HIS A 297 15.02 -23.37 -21.63
N SER A 298 13.76 -23.31 -21.20
CA SER A 298 12.65 -23.99 -21.87
C SER A 298 12.17 -23.21 -23.09
N ILE A 299 12.06 -21.88 -22.99
CA ILE A 299 11.65 -21.02 -24.11
C ILE A 299 12.76 -20.91 -25.16
N LEU A 300 14.02 -20.73 -24.71
CA LEU A 300 15.19 -20.60 -25.56
C LEU A 300 15.95 -21.93 -25.69
N CYS A 301 15.23 -23.06 -25.67
CA CYS A 301 15.81 -24.40 -25.71
C CYS A 301 16.65 -24.68 -26.96
N HIS A 302 16.45 -23.91 -28.03
CA HIS A 302 17.22 -24.01 -29.28
C HIS A 302 18.68 -23.57 -29.12
N ASN A 303 19.01 -22.72 -28.14
CA ASN A 303 20.36 -22.25 -27.90
C ASN A 303 20.59 -21.96 -26.42
N TRP A 304 21.42 -22.77 -25.78
CA TRP A 304 21.79 -22.61 -24.37
C TRP A 304 22.38 -21.23 -24.07
N TYR A 305 23.27 -20.71 -24.93
CA TYR A 305 23.91 -19.41 -24.73
C TYR A 305 22.92 -18.24 -24.83
N ALA A 306 21.89 -18.38 -25.67
CA ALA A 306 20.78 -17.42 -25.72
C ALA A 306 20.01 -17.37 -24.39
N ALA A 307 19.69 -18.54 -23.84
CA ALA A 307 19.01 -18.64 -22.55
C ALA A 307 19.82 -18.01 -21.41
N VAL A 308 21.14 -18.26 -21.38
CA VAL A 308 22.03 -17.64 -20.40
C VAL A 308 22.14 -16.12 -20.59
N ALA A 309 22.28 -15.62 -21.82
CA ALA A 309 22.31 -14.18 -22.08
C ALA A 309 21.03 -13.49 -21.58
N ALA A 310 19.85 -14.04 -21.92
CA ALA A 310 18.57 -13.53 -21.47
C ALA A 310 18.41 -13.59 -19.95
N TYR A 311 18.80 -14.70 -19.32
CA TYR A 311 18.76 -14.81 -17.85
C TYR A 311 19.68 -13.79 -17.17
N CYS A 312 20.91 -13.61 -17.66
CA CYS A 312 21.83 -12.60 -17.13
C CYS A 312 21.30 -11.17 -17.29
N GLY A 313 20.67 -10.86 -18.43
CA GLY A 313 19.96 -9.59 -18.63
C GLY A 313 18.81 -9.41 -17.63
N GLY A 314 18.03 -10.46 -17.38
CA GLY A 314 16.96 -10.44 -16.38
C GLY A 314 17.46 -10.20 -14.96
N VAL A 315 18.53 -10.90 -14.54
CA VAL A 315 19.16 -10.70 -13.22
C VAL A 315 19.79 -9.32 -13.12
N PHE A 316 20.34 -8.75 -14.19
CA PHE A 316 20.78 -7.36 -14.19
C PHE A 316 19.61 -6.39 -14.00
N GLY A 317 18.49 -6.62 -14.71
CA GLY A 317 17.24 -5.88 -14.51
C GLY A 317 16.79 -5.91 -13.04
N TYR A 318 16.86 -7.07 -12.40
CA TYR A 318 16.61 -7.21 -10.96
C TYR A 318 17.53 -6.33 -10.11
N VAL A 319 18.84 -6.34 -10.35
CA VAL A 319 19.78 -5.50 -9.60
C VAL A 319 19.40 -4.01 -9.76
N CYS A 320 19.04 -3.58 -10.97
CA CYS A 320 18.57 -2.22 -11.21
C CYS A 320 17.26 -1.90 -10.46
N TYR A 321 16.32 -2.85 -10.42
CA TYR A 321 15.09 -2.73 -9.66
C TYR A 321 15.33 -2.58 -8.16
N ASP A 322 16.11 -3.48 -7.55
CA ASP A 322 16.26 -3.51 -6.09
C ASP A 322 17.02 -2.27 -5.60
N LEU A 323 18.02 -1.82 -6.37
CA LEU A 323 18.72 -0.56 -6.11
C LEU A 323 17.80 0.66 -6.31
N THR A 324 17.01 0.68 -7.38
CA THR A 324 16.01 1.74 -7.60
C THR A 324 15.07 1.80 -6.41
N HIS A 325 14.46 0.68 -6.05
CA HIS A 325 13.54 0.56 -4.92
C HIS A 325 14.16 1.10 -3.63
N TYR A 326 15.39 0.69 -3.31
CA TYR A 326 16.09 1.16 -2.13
C TYR A 326 16.29 2.68 -2.11
N PHE A 327 16.75 3.25 -3.22
CA PHE A 327 17.06 4.67 -3.29
C PHE A 327 15.81 5.55 -3.38
N LEU A 328 14.68 5.04 -3.88
CA LEU A 328 13.39 5.73 -3.80
C LEU A 328 12.98 6.00 -2.34
N HIS A 329 13.26 5.08 -1.42
CA HIS A 329 12.96 5.28 0.01
C HIS A 329 14.00 6.13 0.74
N HIS A 330 15.29 5.97 0.43
CA HIS A 330 16.35 6.42 1.34
C HIS A 330 17.24 7.56 0.85
N GLN A 331 17.03 8.09 -0.36
CA GLN A 331 17.86 9.18 -0.90
C GLN A 331 17.01 10.35 -1.38
N ASP A 332 17.62 11.55 -1.40
CA ASP A 332 17.10 12.66 -2.21
C ASP A 332 17.61 12.48 -3.64
N LEU A 333 16.69 12.21 -4.55
CA LEU A 333 17.00 11.81 -5.91
C LEU A 333 16.98 13.02 -6.86
N PRO A 334 17.66 12.94 -8.02
CA PRO A 334 17.60 13.99 -9.02
C PRO A 334 16.17 14.28 -9.49
N LEU A 335 15.92 15.50 -9.99
CA LEU A 335 14.57 15.99 -10.35
C LEU A 335 13.79 15.03 -11.25
N TRP A 336 14.45 14.40 -12.23
CA TRP A 336 13.82 13.47 -13.17
C TRP A 336 13.41 12.12 -12.55
N TYR A 337 13.89 11.79 -11.35
CA TYR A 337 13.53 10.57 -10.61
C TYR A 337 12.64 10.86 -9.39
N LYS A 338 12.48 12.14 -8.99
CA LYS A 338 11.60 12.53 -7.87
C LYS A 338 10.14 12.17 -8.12
N ASP A 339 9.68 12.18 -9.37
CA ASP A 339 8.32 11.79 -9.72
C ASP A 339 8.10 10.27 -9.52
N LEU A 340 9.09 9.44 -9.84
CA LEU A 340 9.04 8.01 -9.54
C LEU A 340 9.10 7.75 -8.03
N LYS A 341 9.92 8.53 -7.29
CA LYS A 341 9.95 8.47 -5.81
C LYS A 341 8.58 8.74 -5.21
N LYS A 342 7.95 9.85 -5.61
CA LYS A 342 6.60 10.21 -5.13
C LYS A 342 5.58 9.13 -5.44
N TYR A 343 5.65 8.55 -6.63
CA TYR A 343 4.76 7.46 -7.05
C TYR A 343 4.89 6.24 -6.14
N HIS A 344 6.13 5.77 -5.95
CA HIS A 344 6.39 4.60 -5.13
C HIS A 344 6.06 4.84 -3.66
N LEU A 345 6.38 6.01 -3.12
CA LEU A 345 6.01 6.33 -1.74
C LEU A 345 4.50 6.45 -1.56
N ALA A 346 3.77 6.99 -2.54
CA ALA A 346 2.30 7.01 -2.50
C ALA A 346 1.71 5.59 -2.49
N HIS A 347 2.34 4.61 -3.12
CA HIS A 347 1.94 3.21 -2.97
C HIS A 347 2.05 2.71 -1.51
N HIS A 348 3.03 3.20 -0.74
CA HIS A 348 3.19 2.86 0.69
C HIS A 348 2.23 3.61 1.63
N PHE A 349 2.14 4.94 1.51
CA PHE A 349 1.38 5.76 2.47
C PHE A 349 -0.05 6.09 2.02
N LEU A 350 -0.38 5.95 0.73
CA LEU A 350 -1.70 6.22 0.19
C LEU A 350 -2.42 4.91 -0.17
N ASP A 351 -2.06 4.26 -1.27
CA ASP A 351 -2.81 3.09 -1.75
C ASP A 351 -1.89 1.97 -2.27
N TYR A 352 -1.80 0.87 -1.51
CA TYR A 352 -0.98 -0.28 -1.84
C TYR A 352 -1.62 -1.23 -2.87
N GLU A 353 -2.90 -1.02 -3.24
CA GLU A 353 -3.58 -1.82 -4.28
C GLU A 353 -3.28 -1.31 -5.71
N LEU A 354 -2.51 -0.23 -5.84
CA LEU A 354 -2.11 0.41 -7.10
C LEU A 354 -0.61 0.73 -7.07
N GLY A 355 -0.01 1.01 -8.22
CA GLY A 355 1.38 1.44 -8.29
C GLY A 355 2.41 0.33 -8.10
N PHE A 356 2.21 -0.80 -8.77
CA PHE A 356 3.10 -1.97 -8.67
C PHE A 356 4.41 -1.81 -9.45
N GLY A 357 4.49 -0.84 -10.38
CA GLY A 357 5.71 -0.53 -11.11
C GLY A 357 6.68 0.32 -10.27
N VAL A 358 7.85 -0.22 -9.96
CA VAL A 358 8.88 0.44 -9.14
C VAL A 358 9.96 1.08 -10.00
N THR A 359 10.40 0.42 -11.07
CA THR A 359 11.35 0.98 -12.05
C THR A 359 10.69 1.92 -13.04
N SER A 360 9.40 1.70 -13.33
CA SER A 360 8.59 2.57 -14.19
C SER A 360 7.10 2.32 -13.98
N ARG A 361 6.27 3.32 -14.33
CA ARG A 361 4.80 3.21 -14.33
C ARG A 361 4.23 2.50 -15.56
N PHE A 362 5.08 2.08 -16.49
CA PHE A 362 4.64 1.63 -17.82
C PHE A 362 3.60 0.51 -17.74
N TRP A 363 3.87 -0.53 -16.95
CA TRP A 363 2.95 -1.66 -16.81
C TRP A 363 1.71 -1.31 -15.99
N ASP A 364 1.80 -0.36 -15.05
CA ASP A 364 0.62 0.16 -14.35
C ASP A 364 -0.34 0.85 -15.30
N THR A 365 0.17 1.70 -16.21
CA THR A 365 -0.67 2.35 -17.23
C THR A 365 -1.29 1.32 -18.19
N ILE A 366 -0.50 0.32 -18.63
CA ILE A 366 -0.98 -0.73 -19.55
C ILE A 366 -2.07 -1.60 -18.92
N PHE A 367 -1.93 -1.95 -17.64
CA PHE A 367 -2.85 -2.86 -16.93
C PHE A 367 -3.87 -2.15 -16.04
N GLY A 368 -3.94 -0.81 -16.09
CA GLY A 368 -4.93 -0.02 -15.37
C GLY A 368 -4.76 -0.01 -13.85
N THR A 369 -3.52 -0.09 -13.35
CA THR A 369 -3.18 -0.04 -11.92
C THR A 369 -2.38 1.21 -11.55
N GLU A 370 -2.49 2.27 -12.36
CA GLU A 370 -1.78 3.53 -12.12
C GLU A 370 -2.34 4.27 -10.90
N LEU A 371 -1.45 4.63 -9.97
CA LEU A 371 -1.83 5.35 -8.75
C LEU A 371 -2.09 6.82 -9.06
N MET A 372 -3.33 7.25 -8.85
CA MET A 372 -3.76 8.63 -9.04
C MET A 372 -3.61 9.42 -7.75
N TYR A 373 -2.60 10.27 -7.69
CA TYR A 373 -2.42 11.23 -6.60
C TYR A 373 -2.28 12.62 -7.17
N ASN A 374 -2.63 13.64 -6.37
CA ASN A 374 -2.60 15.05 -6.77
C ASN A 374 -1.18 15.51 -7.12
N THR A 375 -0.75 15.21 -8.34
CA THR A 375 0.30 15.97 -8.99
C THR A 375 -0.33 17.30 -9.35
N LYS A 376 -0.10 18.34 -8.53
CA LYS A 376 -0.34 19.71 -8.99
C LYS A 376 0.40 19.84 -10.32
N LYS A 377 -0.33 19.79 -11.44
CA LYS A 377 0.19 20.18 -12.75
C LYS A 377 0.61 21.63 -12.58
N THR A 378 1.90 21.87 -12.38
CA THR A 378 2.51 23.16 -12.65
C THR A 378 2.26 23.40 -14.13
N LYS A 379 1.27 24.25 -14.42
CA LYS A 379 1.01 24.80 -15.74
C LYS A 379 2.18 25.65 -16.20
#